data_AF-A0A963JU25-F1
#
_entry.id   AF-A0A963JU25-F1
#
_cell.length_a   1.000
_cell.length_b   1.000
_cell.length_c   1.000
_cell.angle_alpha   90.00
_cell.angle_beta   90.00
_cell.angle_gamma   90.00
#
_symmetry.space_group_name_H-M   'P 1'
#
loop_
_entity.id
_entity.type
_entity.pdbx_description
1 polymer ?
#
loop_
_entity_poly.entity_id
_entity_poly.type
_entity_poly.pdbx_seq_one_letter_code
_entity_poly.pdbx_strand_id
1 'polypeptide(L)'
;QQTGRKPEDVAHGFIEIAVQQMANAIKKISVARGYDVTRYTLQCFGGAGGQHACLVADALGMQQVLVHPLAGVLSAYGMGLADQNVIREQAVESPLTEANLPTVQAALDRLAAAARADLARQQASGGTVTVLRRVHVRYEGSDAALVVACPDDLCTSAAQGVADLVAGFEAAYRQRYAFLMQGKALVVEAVSVEAVVAGDAPNEPRHALHPVREVPRRSSVRMYSAGLDGLAAWHDAALVVREDLRPGDVLPGPAIIAEKNATTIVEPGWEARLTALDHLLLERSVPRPVRHAAGTLVDPVLLEVFNNLFMNIAEQMGLQLQNTAYSVNIKERLDFSCALFDAEGHLIANAPHMPVHLGSMGESIKTVILSNAGRMQPGDVYVLNDPYHGGTHLPD
;
A
#
# COMPACT_ATOMS: atom_id res chain seq x y z
N GLN A 1 21.15 -40.85 -6.91
CA GLN A 1 20.74 -39.44 -6.69
C GLN A 1 21.27 -38.61 -7.85
N GLN A 2 20.40 -38.00 -8.67
CA GLN A 2 20.77 -37.34 -9.94
C GLN A 2 21.53 -36.01 -9.77
N THR A 3 21.57 -35.42 -8.56
CA THR A 3 22.15 -34.09 -8.31
C THR A 3 23.49 -34.09 -7.56
N GLY A 4 23.93 -35.23 -7.00
CA GLY A 4 25.15 -35.32 -6.18
C GLY A 4 25.12 -34.53 -4.86
N ARG A 5 23.96 -33.98 -4.45
CA ARG A 5 23.76 -33.23 -3.21
C ARG A 5 23.06 -34.08 -2.14
N LYS A 6 23.25 -33.75 -0.85
CA LYS A 6 22.54 -34.42 0.24
C LYS A 6 21.04 -34.07 0.18
N PRO A 7 20.13 -34.97 0.61
CA PRO A 7 18.68 -34.71 0.60
C PRO A 7 18.27 -33.44 1.34
N GLU A 8 18.87 -33.16 2.50
CA GLU A 8 18.59 -31.98 3.31
C GLU A 8 18.99 -30.67 2.62
N ASP A 9 20.11 -30.66 1.88
CA ASP A 9 20.54 -29.51 1.08
C ASP A 9 19.59 -29.23 -0.08
N VAL A 10 19.08 -30.30 -0.71
CA VAL A 10 18.09 -30.18 -1.80
C VAL A 10 16.76 -29.64 -1.26
N ALA A 11 16.29 -30.17 -0.13
CA ALA A 11 15.07 -29.69 0.52
C ALA A 11 15.18 -28.22 0.96
N HIS A 12 16.33 -27.84 1.55
CA HIS A 12 16.61 -26.46 1.92
C HIS A 12 16.60 -25.53 0.70
N GLY A 13 17.20 -25.95 -0.42
CA GLY A 13 17.17 -25.17 -1.66
C GLY A 13 15.75 -24.91 -2.20
N PHE A 14 14.81 -25.85 -2.04
CA PHE A 14 13.40 -25.60 -2.38
C PHE A 14 12.77 -24.53 -1.50
N ILE A 15 13.08 -24.52 -0.20
CA ILE A 15 12.62 -23.49 0.73
C ILE A 15 13.21 -22.13 0.34
N GLU A 16 14.51 -22.05 0.03
CA GLU A 16 15.15 -20.81 -0.42
C GLU A 16 14.45 -20.24 -1.67
N ILE A 17 14.16 -21.08 -2.67
CA ILE A 17 13.46 -20.66 -3.89
C ILE A 17 12.07 -20.13 -3.56
N ALA A 18 11.30 -20.84 -2.72
CA ALA A 18 9.96 -20.41 -2.32
C ALA A 18 9.99 -19.07 -1.56
N VAL A 19 10.93 -18.91 -0.62
CA VAL A 19 11.14 -17.66 0.12
C VAL A 19 11.47 -16.50 -0.83
N GLN A 20 12.37 -16.70 -1.78
CA GLN A 20 12.70 -15.66 -2.77
C GLN A 20 11.51 -15.30 -3.66
N GLN A 21 10.70 -16.28 -4.08
CA GLN A 21 9.49 -16.01 -4.86
C GLN A 21 8.47 -15.19 -4.05
N MET A 22 8.22 -15.54 -2.78
CA MET A 22 7.33 -14.79 -1.90
C MET A 22 7.84 -13.37 -1.63
N ALA A 23 9.13 -13.22 -1.30
CA ALA A 23 9.74 -11.92 -1.07
C ALA A 23 9.68 -11.03 -2.33
N ASN A 24 9.95 -11.60 -3.52
CA ASN A 24 9.86 -10.86 -4.78
C ASN A 24 8.43 -10.42 -5.11
N ALA A 25 7.43 -11.24 -4.80
CA ALA A 25 6.03 -10.84 -4.95
C ALA A 25 5.67 -9.65 -4.04
N ILE A 26 6.11 -9.67 -2.79
CA ILE A 26 5.90 -8.57 -1.83
C ILE A 26 6.63 -7.31 -2.29
N LYS A 27 7.90 -7.43 -2.74
CA LYS A 27 8.67 -6.31 -3.32
C LYS A 27 7.95 -5.72 -4.51
N LYS A 28 7.50 -6.54 -5.47
CA LYS A 28 6.81 -6.07 -6.67
C LYS A 28 5.56 -5.25 -6.36
N ILE A 29 4.80 -5.59 -5.32
CA ILE A 29 3.56 -4.87 -4.99
C ILE A 29 3.85 -3.61 -4.16
N SER A 30 4.74 -3.73 -3.16
CA SER A 30 4.95 -2.69 -2.15
C SER A 30 6.02 -1.70 -2.61
N VAL A 31 7.17 -2.20 -3.07
CA VAL A 31 8.30 -1.38 -3.49
C VAL A 31 7.98 -0.63 -4.77
N ALA A 32 7.26 -1.24 -5.73
CA ALA A 32 6.79 -0.53 -6.94
C ALA A 32 5.87 0.66 -6.66
N ARG A 33 5.28 0.72 -5.47
CA ARG A 33 4.48 1.86 -5.00
C ARG A 33 5.29 2.84 -4.16
N GLY A 34 6.61 2.68 -4.10
CA GLY A 34 7.54 3.52 -3.33
C GLY A 34 7.60 3.22 -1.83
N TYR A 35 7.00 2.12 -1.34
CA TYR A 35 7.04 1.84 0.10
C TYR A 35 8.37 1.21 0.52
N ASP A 36 9.02 1.82 1.53
CA ASP A 36 10.13 1.21 2.26
C ASP A 36 9.61 0.11 3.19
N VAL A 37 9.62 -1.12 2.68
CA VAL A 37 9.12 -2.30 3.38
C VAL A 37 9.89 -2.63 4.67
N THR A 38 11.12 -2.15 4.84
CA THR A 38 11.95 -2.45 6.03
C THR A 38 11.36 -1.85 7.31
N ARG A 39 10.51 -0.82 7.16
CA ARG A 39 9.85 -0.10 8.25
C ARG A 39 8.50 -0.72 8.67
N TYR A 40 8.05 -1.77 7.98
CA TYR A 40 6.77 -2.41 8.24
C TYR A 40 6.95 -3.70 9.03
N THR A 41 5.88 -4.09 9.74
CA THR A 41 5.76 -5.43 10.32
C THR A 41 5.13 -6.38 9.31
N LEU A 42 5.74 -7.54 9.08
CA LEU A 42 5.17 -8.56 8.19
C LEU A 42 3.98 -9.23 8.90
N GLN A 43 2.75 -8.99 8.45
CA GLN A 43 1.60 -9.76 8.90
C GLN A 43 1.61 -11.13 8.23
N CYS A 44 1.72 -12.18 9.03
CA CYS A 44 1.78 -13.55 8.56
C CYS A 44 0.48 -14.31 8.87
N PHE A 45 -0.05 -15.00 7.85
CA PHE A 45 -1.27 -15.78 7.97
C PHE A 45 -1.28 -17.00 7.02
N GLY A 46 -2.31 -17.83 7.13
CA GLY A 46 -2.41 -19.14 6.50
C GLY A 46 -1.65 -20.20 7.29
N GLY A 47 -2.06 -21.47 7.18
CA GLY A 47 -1.48 -22.56 7.98
C GLY A 47 0.02 -22.79 7.77
N ALA A 48 0.53 -22.44 6.59
CA ALA A 48 1.95 -22.56 6.23
C ALA A 48 2.72 -21.23 6.30
N GLY A 49 2.06 -20.08 6.47
CA GLY A 49 2.72 -18.78 6.41
C GLY A 49 3.83 -18.65 7.46
N GLY A 50 3.54 -19.09 8.69
CA GLY A 50 4.48 -19.02 9.82
C GLY A 50 5.75 -19.87 9.61
N GLN A 51 5.75 -20.81 8.66
CA GLN A 51 6.90 -21.67 8.38
C GLN A 51 8.00 -20.94 7.61
N HIS A 52 7.66 -19.87 6.89
CA HIS A 52 8.59 -19.12 6.05
C HIS A 52 8.76 -17.66 6.51
N ALA A 53 7.99 -17.23 7.51
CA ALA A 53 7.84 -15.82 7.83
C ALA A 53 9.16 -15.12 8.22
N CYS A 54 9.97 -15.76 9.07
CA CYS A 54 11.30 -15.23 9.45
C CYS A 54 12.21 -15.08 8.22
N LEU A 55 12.29 -16.10 7.36
CA LEU A 55 13.13 -16.09 6.16
C LEU A 55 12.64 -15.08 5.11
N VAL A 56 11.32 -14.91 4.95
CA VAL A 56 10.73 -13.90 4.07
C VAL A 56 11.00 -12.50 4.62
N ALA A 57 10.83 -12.28 5.92
CA ALA A 57 11.15 -11.01 6.57
C ALA A 57 12.64 -10.67 6.43
N ASP A 58 13.53 -11.65 6.62
CA ASP A 58 14.95 -11.50 6.31
C ASP A 58 15.14 -11.14 4.82
N ALA A 59 14.56 -11.86 3.85
CA ALA A 59 14.71 -11.52 2.44
C ALA A 59 14.21 -10.10 2.06
N LEU A 60 13.32 -9.52 2.88
CA LEU A 60 12.75 -8.18 2.73
C LEU A 60 13.44 -7.08 3.56
N GLY A 61 14.35 -7.42 4.47
CA GLY A 61 14.93 -6.40 5.37
C GLY A 61 14.04 -6.00 6.53
N MET A 62 12.96 -6.73 6.79
CA MET A 62 12.03 -6.46 7.89
C MET A 62 12.59 -6.99 9.21
N GLN A 63 12.29 -6.30 10.31
CA GLN A 63 12.74 -6.68 11.65
C GLN A 63 11.67 -7.38 12.49
N GLN A 64 10.41 -7.31 12.07
CA GLN A 64 9.28 -7.80 12.84
C GLN A 64 8.30 -8.58 11.97
N VAL A 65 7.77 -9.66 12.53
CA VAL A 65 6.66 -10.45 11.98
C VAL A 65 5.57 -10.53 13.04
N LEU A 66 4.32 -10.27 12.65
CA LEU A 66 3.16 -10.47 13.50
C LEU A 66 2.40 -11.71 13.03
N VAL A 67 2.17 -12.66 13.94
CA VAL A 67 1.37 -13.87 13.72
C VAL A 67 0.19 -13.84 14.68
N HIS A 68 -1.00 -13.68 14.12
CA HIS A 68 -2.25 -13.70 14.87
C HIS A 68 -2.55 -15.13 15.40
N PRO A 69 -3.18 -15.32 16.58
CA PRO A 69 -3.51 -16.66 17.12
C PRO A 69 -4.42 -17.47 16.19
N LEU A 70 -5.18 -16.79 15.34
CA LEU A 70 -6.01 -17.39 14.28
C LEU A 70 -5.34 -17.34 12.90
N ALA A 71 -4.02 -17.19 12.79
CA ALA A 71 -3.29 -17.07 11.52
C ALA A 71 -3.70 -18.13 10.50
N GLY A 72 -3.84 -19.40 10.92
CA GLY A 72 -4.26 -20.50 10.05
C GLY A 72 -5.63 -20.33 9.39
N VAL A 73 -6.52 -19.52 9.98
CA VAL A 73 -7.88 -19.27 9.51
C VAL A 73 -8.19 -17.77 9.44
N LEU A 74 -7.17 -16.92 9.27
CA LEU A 74 -7.30 -15.47 9.44
C LEU A 74 -8.30 -14.86 8.45
N SER A 75 -8.44 -15.41 7.26
CA SER A 75 -9.45 -14.96 6.29
C SER A 75 -10.88 -15.16 6.80
N ALA A 76 -11.16 -16.30 7.45
CA ALA A 76 -12.47 -16.56 8.04
C ALA A 76 -12.72 -15.65 9.25
N TYR A 77 -11.68 -15.39 10.05
CA TYR A 77 -11.74 -14.40 11.13
C TYR A 77 -12.05 -13.00 10.59
N GLY A 78 -11.34 -12.54 9.56
CA GLY A 78 -11.57 -11.24 8.93
C GLY A 78 -12.97 -11.10 8.32
N MET A 79 -13.52 -12.15 7.71
CA MET A 79 -14.92 -12.18 7.29
C MET A 79 -15.90 -12.03 8.46
N GLY A 80 -15.59 -12.63 9.62
CA GLY A 80 -16.40 -12.48 10.83
C GLY A 80 -16.27 -11.11 11.50
N LEU A 81 -15.17 -10.39 11.26
CA LEU A 81 -14.97 -9.02 11.74
C LEU A 81 -15.62 -7.95 10.86
N ALA A 82 -15.93 -8.29 9.61
CA ALA A 82 -16.34 -7.31 8.62
C ALA A 82 -17.71 -6.69 8.96
N ASP A 83 -17.80 -5.38 8.80
CA ASP A 83 -19.09 -4.68 8.80
C ASP A 83 -19.94 -5.15 7.62
N GLN A 84 -21.25 -5.16 7.81
CA GLN A 84 -22.18 -5.43 6.72
C GLN A 84 -22.46 -4.12 5.99
N ASN A 85 -22.13 -4.04 4.71
CA ASN A 85 -22.44 -2.85 3.92
C ASN A 85 -23.18 -3.16 2.61
N VAL A 86 -23.97 -2.18 2.18
CA VAL A 86 -24.63 -2.16 0.88
C VAL A 86 -24.26 -0.86 0.19
N ILE A 87 -23.56 -0.97 -0.93
CA ILE A 87 -23.22 0.15 -1.80
C ILE A 87 -24.22 0.22 -2.96
N ARG A 88 -24.72 1.42 -3.24
CA ARG A 88 -25.61 1.73 -4.36
C ARG A 88 -25.11 3.00 -5.03
N GLU A 89 -25.15 3.03 -6.36
CA GLU A 89 -24.70 4.15 -7.17
C GLU A 89 -25.67 4.42 -8.31
N GLN A 90 -25.82 5.68 -8.69
CA GLN A 90 -26.64 6.11 -9.82
C GLN A 90 -25.98 7.28 -10.54
N ALA A 91 -25.88 7.20 -11.87
CA ALA A 91 -25.53 8.33 -12.71
C ALA A 91 -26.63 9.42 -12.64
N VAL A 92 -26.21 10.69 -12.69
CA VAL A 92 -27.08 11.87 -12.68
C VAL A 92 -26.78 12.77 -13.88
N GLU A 93 -25.49 12.97 -14.21
CA GLU A 93 -25.01 13.79 -15.33
C GLU A 93 -25.72 15.15 -15.44
N SER A 94 -25.54 16.01 -14.43
CA SER A 94 -26.19 17.32 -14.38
C SER A 94 -25.24 18.43 -13.89
N PRO A 95 -25.39 19.68 -14.35
CA PRO A 95 -24.64 20.81 -13.79
C PRO A 95 -24.89 20.96 -12.28
N LEU A 96 -23.81 21.12 -11.49
CA LEU A 96 -23.89 21.40 -10.06
C LEU A 96 -24.41 22.83 -9.85
N THR A 97 -25.73 22.95 -9.70
CA THR A 97 -26.44 24.23 -9.57
C THR A 97 -27.57 24.10 -8.55
N GLU A 98 -28.02 25.24 -8.01
CA GLU A 98 -29.12 25.27 -7.04
C GLU A 98 -30.40 24.65 -7.60
N ALA A 99 -30.66 24.81 -8.90
CA ALA A 99 -31.83 24.25 -9.57
C ALA A 99 -31.80 22.72 -9.68
N ASN A 100 -30.62 22.11 -9.79
CA ASN A 100 -30.44 20.66 -9.94
C ASN A 100 -30.22 19.94 -8.60
N LEU A 101 -29.84 20.66 -7.55
CA LEU A 101 -29.56 20.07 -6.23
C LEU A 101 -30.74 19.23 -5.68
N PRO A 102 -32.03 19.64 -5.82
CA PRO A 102 -33.14 18.80 -5.41
C PRO A 102 -33.18 17.43 -6.12
N THR A 103 -32.78 17.34 -7.39
CA THR A 103 -32.70 16.08 -8.13
C THR A 103 -31.57 15.19 -7.59
N VAL A 104 -30.41 15.78 -7.28
CA VAL A 104 -29.26 15.09 -6.68
C VAL A 104 -29.64 14.52 -5.31
N GLN A 105 -30.29 15.33 -4.47
CA GLN A 105 -30.79 14.92 -3.16
C GLN A 105 -31.82 13.81 -3.26
N ALA A 106 -32.80 13.93 -4.16
CA ALA A 106 -33.80 12.88 -4.37
C ALA A 106 -33.17 11.56 -4.82
N ALA A 107 -32.11 11.60 -5.64
CA ALA A 107 -31.36 10.40 -6.01
C ALA A 107 -30.66 9.78 -4.80
N LEU A 108 -29.95 10.58 -3.99
CA LEU A 108 -29.32 10.13 -2.74
C LEU A 108 -30.33 9.52 -1.77
N ASP A 109 -31.48 10.15 -1.56
CA ASP A 109 -32.53 9.66 -0.65
C ASP A 109 -33.12 8.32 -1.13
N ARG A 110 -33.35 8.17 -2.44
CA ARG A 110 -33.79 6.88 -3.01
C ARG A 110 -32.74 5.79 -2.81
N LEU A 111 -31.47 6.07 -3.08
CA LEU A 111 -30.40 5.09 -2.89
C LEU A 111 -30.21 4.73 -1.41
N ALA A 112 -30.31 5.71 -0.51
CA ALA A 112 -30.24 5.49 0.93
C ALA A 112 -31.41 4.62 1.43
N ALA A 113 -32.64 4.91 0.98
CA ALA A 113 -33.80 4.08 1.32
C ALA A 113 -33.65 2.65 0.79
N ALA A 114 -33.19 2.49 -0.46
CA ALA A 114 -32.95 1.18 -1.06
C ALA A 114 -31.84 0.40 -0.32
N ALA A 115 -30.71 1.04 -0.02
CA ALA A 115 -29.60 0.41 0.70
C ALA A 115 -29.99 0.00 2.13
N ARG A 116 -30.77 0.84 2.85
CA ARG A 116 -31.34 0.49 4.16
C ARG A 116 -32.30 -0.69 4.07
N ALA A 117 -33.18 -0.70 3.07
CA ALA A 117 -34.13 -1.79 2.87
C ALA A 117 -33.43 -3.10 2.51
N ASP A 118 -32.36 -3.05 1.71
CA ASP A 118 -31.53 -4.20 1.39
C ASP A 118 -30.84 -4.78 2.62
N LEU A 119 -30.26 -3.91 3.45
CA LEU A 119 -29.57 -4.32 4.67
C LEU A 119 -30.56 -4.90 5.70
N ALA A 120 -31.75 -4.31 5.83
CA ALA A 120 -32.83 -4.83 6.68
C ALA A 120 -33.33 -6.22 6.21
N ARG A 121 -33.41 -6.45 4.89
CA ARG A 121 -33.80 -7.77 4.32
C ARG A 121 -32.78 -8.86 4.61
N GLN A 122 -31.50 -8.50 4.71
CA GLN A 122 -30.42 -9.45 5.00
C GLN A 122 -30.40 -9.90 6.48
N GLN A 123 -31.36 -9.46 7.30
CA GLN A 123 -31.37 -9.68 8.75
C GLN A 123 -30.05 -9.22 9.40
N ALA A 124 -29.52 -8.08 8.90
CA ALA A 124 -28.37 -7.43 9.51
C ALA A 124 -28.61 -7.26 11.02
N SER A 125 -27.55 -7.41 11.81
CA SER A 125 -27.56 -7.29 13.26
C SER A 125 -28.34 -6.05 13.71
N GLY A 126 -28.95 -6.10 14.91
CA GLY A 126 -29.79 -5.01 15.44
C GLY A 126 -29.07 -3.69 15.73
N GLY A 127 -27.86 -3.50 15.18
CA GLY A 127 -27.06 -2.29 15.26
C GLY A 127 -27.69 -1.12 14.48
N THR A 128 -27.20 0.08 14.77
CA THR A 128 -27.66 1.29 14.09
C THR A 128 -27.07 1.35 12.69
N VAL A 129 -27.92 1.44 11.67
CA VAL A 129 -27.49 1.65 10.28
C VAL A 129 -26.94 3.06 10.13
N THR A 130 -25.66 3.17 9.78
CA THR A 130 -25.03 4.43 9.35
C THR A 130 -25.10 4.53 7.84
N VAL A 131 -25.44 5.71 7.31
CA VAL A 131 -25.49 5.93 5.86
C VAL A 131 -24.46 6.98 5.47
N LEU A 132 -23.54 6.60 4.60
CA LEU A 132 -22.53 7.48 4.04
C LEU A 132 -22.98 7.88 2.63
N ARG A 133 -23.17 9.18 2.40
CA ARG A 133 -23.59 9.74 1.11
C ARG A 133 -22.41 10.41 0.43
N ARG A 134 -22.28 10.25 -0.89
CA ARG A 134 -21.20 10.83 -1.66
C ARG A 134 -21.70 11.32 -3.02
N VAL A 135 -21.15 12.44 -3.48
CA VAL A 135 -21.41 13.01 -4.80
C VAL A 135 -20.11 12.96 -5.60
N HIS A 136 -20.19 12.46 -6.83
CA HIS A 136 -19.06 12.41 -7.76
C HIS A 136 -19.11 13.66 -8.63
N VAL A 137 -18.13 14.55 -8.42
CA VAL A 137 -18.09 15.89 -9.04
C VAL A 137 -16.88 16.00 -9.95
N ARG A 138 -17.07 16.54 -11.15
CA ARG A 138 -16.00 16.83 -12.12
C ARG A 138 -16.15 18.21 -12.72
N TYR A 139 -15.07 18.75 -13.29
CA TYR A 139 -15.17 19.92 -14.16
C TYR A 139 -15.87 19.56 -15.47
N GLU A 140 -16.65 20.48 -16.02
CA GLU A 140 -17.23 20.34 -17.35
C GLU A 140 -16.12 20.15 -18.42
N GLY A 141 -16.27 19.11 -19.23
CA GLY A 141 -15.27 18.68 -20.22
C GLY A 141 -14.12 17.81 -19.66
N SER A 142 -14.10 17.56 -18.34
CA SER A 142 -13.27 16.50 -17.74
C SER A 142 -14.05 15.18 -17.67
N ASP A 143 -13.33 14.07 -17.61
CA ASP A 143 -13.79 12.67 -17.47
C ASP A 143 -13.47 12.09 -16.08
N ALA A 144 -12.79 12.84 -15.22
CA ALA A 144 -12.35 12.37 -13.91
C ALA A 144 -13.15 13.04 -12.80
N ALA A 145 -14.12 12.33 -12.23
CA ALA A 145 -14.79 12.77 -11.01
C ALA A 145 -13.96 12.52 -9.76
N LEU A 146 -14.12 13.44 -8.81
CA LEU A 146 -13.69 13.29 -7.44
C LEU A 146 -14.91 13.03 -6.56
N VAL A 147 -14.72 12.12 -5.60
CA VAL A 147 -15.76 11.73 -4.65
C VAL A 147 -15.76 12.72 -3.50
N VAL A 148 -16.86 13.45 -3.34
CA VAL A 148 -17.08 14.44 -2.29
C VAL A 148 -18.07 13.89 -1.27
N ALA A 149 -17.70 13.91 0.02
CA ALA A 149 -18.59 13.53 1.09
C ALA A 149 -19.79 14.50 1.14
N CYS A 150 -20.98 13.95 1.28
CA CYS A 150 -22.22 14.70 1.28
C CYS A 150 -22.89 14.57 2.65
N PRO A 151 -23.09 15.66 3.41
CA PRO A 151 -23.87 15.60 4.64
C PRO A 151 -25.35 15.28 4.34
N ASP A 152 -26.06 14.76 5.33
CA ASP A 152 -27.45 14.29 5.19
C ASP A 152 -28.44 15.42 4.88
N ASP A 153 -28.08 16.67 5.18
CA ASP A 153 -28.92 17.88 5.09
C ASP A 153 -28.55 18.81 3.92
N LEU A 154 -27.99 18.25 2.85
CA LEU A 154 -27.54 18.96 1.64
C LEU A 154 -28.52 20.01 1.10
N CYS A 155 -29.84 19.82 1.28
CA CYS A 155 -30.89 20.71 0.78
C CYS A 155 -31.55 21.62 1.83
N THR A 156 -31.03 21.74 3.07
CA THR A 156 -31.57 22.74 4.01
C THR A 156 -31.48 24.16 3.44
N SER A 157 -30.45 24.43 2.61
CA SER A 157 -30.37 25.58 1.71
C SER A 157 -29.68 25.15 0.42
N ALA A 158 -30.33 25.33 -0.74
CA ALA A 158 -29.75 24.93 -2.02
C ALA A 158 -28.43 25.67 -2.33
N ALA A 159 -28.37 26.95 -2.01
CA ALA A 159 -27.15 27.76 -2.15
C ALA A 159 -26.00 27.23 -1.27
N GLN A 160 -26.30 26.87 -0.02
CA GLN A 160 -25.30 26.33 0.90
C GLN A 160 -24.82 24.94 0.45
N GLY A 161 -25.72 24.05 0.05
CA GLY A 161 -25.35 22.71 -0.41
C GLY A 161 -24.48 22.71 -1.66
N VAL A 162 -24.75 23.62 -2.60
CA VAL A 162 -23.84 23.85 -3.74
C VAL A 162 -22.48 24.35 -3.24
N ALA A 163 -22.45 25.36 -2.37
CA ALA A 163 -21.20 25.91 -1.83
C ALA A 163 -20.35 24.84 -1.11
N ASP A 164 -20.97 23.97 -0.32
CA ASP A 164 -20.28 22.91 0.42
C ASP A 164 -19.70 21.84 -0.51
N LEU A 165 -20.46 21.42 -1.54
CA LEU A 165 -19.97 20.49 -2.56
C LEU A 165 -18.83 21.08 -3.39
N VAL A 166 -18.93 22.37 -3.75
CA VAL A 166 -17.86 23.09 -4.43
C VAL A 166 -16.62 23.14 -3.55
N ALA A 167 -16.74 23.52 -2.29
CA ALA A 167 -15.62 23.59 -1.36
C ALA A 167 -14.96 22.22 -1.15
N GLY A 168 -15.77 21.16 -0.98
CA GLY A 168 -15.28 19.79 -0.85
C GLY A 168 -14.57 19.29 -2.11
N PHE A 169 -15.14 19.56 -3.29
CA PHE A 169 -14.49 19.26 -4.56
C PHE A 169 -13.18 20.02 -4.72
N GLU A 170 -13.16 21.34 -4.49
CA GLU A 170 -11.96 22.16 -4.63
C GLU A 170 -10.86 21.75 -3.64
N ALA A 171 -11.21 21.37 -2.41
CA ALA A 171 -10.25 20.87 -1.43
C ALA A 171 -9.62 19.55 -1.91
N ALA A 172 -10.45 18.59 -2.34
CA ALA A 172 -9.98 17.33 -2.90
C ALA A 172 -9.17 17.53 -4.19
N TYR A 173 -9.60 18.46 -5.05
CA TYR A 173 -8.94 18.78 -6.31
C TYR A 173 -7.59 19.47 -6.07
N ARG A 174 -7.48 20.43 -5.14
CA ARG A 174 -6.18 21.02 -4.76
C ARG A 174 -5.28 19.99 -4.09
N GLN A 175 -5.82 19.11 -3.25
CA GLN A 175 -5.02 18.05 -2.63
C GLN A 175 -4.45 17.09 -3.68
N ARG A 176 -5.23 16.74 -4.70
CA ARG A 176 -4.81 15.82 -5.74
C ARG A 176 -3.97 16.50 -6.83
N TYR A 177 -4.36 17.70 -7.24
CA TYR A 177 -3.87 18.37 -8.44
C TYR A 177 -3.12 19.70 -8.21
N ALA A 178 -3.08 20.22 -6.98
CA ALA A 178 -2.38 21.45 -6.57
C ALA A 178 -2.83 22.79 -7.20
N PHE A 179 -3.85 22.80 -8.08
CA PHE A 179 -4.44 24.03 -8.63
C PHE A 179 -5.96 23.90 -8.81
N LEU A 180 -6.65 24.92 -9.32
CA LEU A 180 -8.06 24.86 -9.73
C LEU A 180 -8.26 25.39 -11.15
N MET A 181 -9.23 24.82 -11.88
CA MET A 181 -9.61 25.31 -13.21
C MET A 181 -10.56 26.51 -13.09
N GLN A 182 -10.04 27.71 -13.36
CA GLN A 182 -10.81 28.95 -13.29
C GLN A 182 -11.86 29.03 -14.41
N GLY A 183 -13.07 29.50 -14.09
CA GLY A 183 -14.14 29.75 -15.06
C GLY A 183 -14.80 28.49 -15.65
N LYS A 184 -14.55 27.31 -15.08
CA LYS A 184 -15.17 26.05 -15.51
C LYS A 184 -16.33 25.67 -14.60
N ALA A 185 -17.46 25.33 -15.19
CA ALA A 185 -18.60 24.81 -14.46
C ALA A 185 -18.29 23.41 -13.89
N LEU A 186 -19.01 23.04 -12.84
CA LEU A 186 -18.93 21.72 -12.22
C LEU A 186 -20.16 20.89 -12.61
N VAL A 187 -19.93 19.58 -12.74
CA VAL A 187 -20.94 18.59 -13.13
C VAL A 187 -20.98 17.51 -12.05
N VAL A 188 -22.19 17.17 -11.62
CA VAL A 188 -22.47 15.95 -10.85
C VAL A 188 -22.58 14.80 -11.84
N GLU A 189 -21.56 13.95 -11.87
CA GLU A 189 -21.52 12.74 -12.71
C GLU A 189 -22.47 11.68 -12.15
N ALA A 190 -22.27 11.35 -10.88
CA ALA A 190 -22.99 10.30 -10.18
C ALA A 190 -23.18 10.63 -8.70
N VAL A 191 -24.06 9.86 -8.05
CA VAL A 191 -24.21 9.84 -6.59
C VAL A 191 -24.08 8.42 -6.10
N SER A 192 -23.47 8.23 -4.93
CA SER A 192 -23.34 6.93 -4.29
C SER A 192 -23.71 7.00 -2.82
N VAL A 193 -24.26 5.89 -2.33
CA VAL A 193 -24.61 5.70 -0.93
C VAL A 193 -24.07 4.36 -0.47
N GLU A 194 -23.49 4.36 0.72
CA GLU A 194 -23.05 3.17 1.44
C GLU A 194 -23.78 3.12 2.78
N ALA A 195 -24.69 2.14 2.93
CA ALA A 195 -25.29 1.83 4.22
C ALA A 195 -24.41 0.80 4.92
N VAL A 196 -24.01 1.07 6.17
CA VAL A 196 -23.12 0.22 6.98
C VAL A 196 -23.81 -0.11 8.29
N VAL A 197 -23.78 -1.38 8.68
CA VAL A 197 -24.09 -1.84 10.03
C VAL A 197 -22.83 -2.46 10.58
N ALA A 198 -22.42 -1.95 11.75
CA ALA A 198 -21.26 -2.49 12.45
C ALA A 198 -21.44 -3.99 12.69
N GLY A 199 -20.41 -4.78 12.39
CA GLY A 199 -20.41 -6.20 12.72
C GLY A 199 -20.50 -6.40 14.24
N ASP A 200 -21.07 -7.51 14.68
CA ASP A 200 -21.12 -7.90 16.11
C ASP A 200 -19.79 -8.51 16.59
N ALA A 201 -18.69 -8.11 15.96
CA ALA A 201 -17.37 -8.65 16.19
C ALA A 201 -16.90 -8.34 17.60
N PRO A 202 -16.60 -9.35 18.44
CA PRO A 202 -16.08 -9.09 19.77
C PRO A 202 -14.68 -8.49 19.67
N ASN A 203 -14.38 -7.53 20.55
CA ASN A 203 -13.02 -7.05 20.73
C ASN A 203 -12.11 -8.20 21.17
N GLU A 204 -10.86 -8.19 20.71
CA GLU A 204 -9.86 -9.14 21.19
C GLU A 204 -9.63 -8.96 22.70
N PRO A 205 -9.68 -10.04 23.49
CA PRO A 205 -9.42 -9.95 24.92
C PRO A 205 -7.96 -9.58 25.16
N ARG A 206 -7.74 -8.61 26.05
CA ARG A 206 -6.39 -8.26 26.52
C ARG A 206 -6.08 -8.99 27.82
N HIS A 207 -5.00 -9.76 27.81
CA HIS A 207 -4.53 -10.55 28.93
C HIS A 207 -3.44 -9.82 29.73
N ALA A 208 -3.34 -10.12 31.02
CA ALA A 208 -2.22 -9.66 31.84
C ALA A 208 -0.94 -10.40 31.44
N LEU A 209 0.18 -9.66 31.37
CA LEU A 209 1.48 -10.29 31.13
C LEU A 209 1.94 -11.03 32.37
N HIS A 210 2.47 -12.23 32.16
CA HIS A 210 3.07 -13.03 33.21
C HIS A 210 4.54 -12.65 33.42
N PRO A 211 5.11 -12.90 34.61
CA PRO A 211 6.55 -12.75 34.85
C PRO A 211 7.37 -13.63 33.91
N VAL A 212 8.57 -13.15 33.56
CA VAL A 212 9.53 -13.90 32.74
C VAL A 212 9.83 -15.25 33.36
N ARG A 213 9.82 -16.29 32.52
CA ARG A 213 10.09 -17.68 32.90
C ARG A 213 10.75 -18.42 31.75
N GLU A 214 11.27 -19.62 32.03
CA GLU A 214 11.61 -20.55 30.96
C GLU A 214 10.32 -21.12 30.34
N VAL A 215 10.20 -21.00 29.01
CA VAL A 215 9.07 -21.56 28.26
C VAL A 215 9.16 -23.09 28.27
N PRO A 216 8.08 -23.81 28.63
CA PRO A 216 8.08 -25.27 28.61
C PRO A 216 8.30 -25.79 27.18
N ARG A 217 9.40 -26.52 26.99
CA ARG A 217 9.65 -27.28 25.77
C ARG A 217 9.06 -28.68 25.91
N ARG A 218 8.28 -29.12 24.93
CA ARG A 218 7.74 -30.50 24.88
C ARG A 218 8.81 -31.49 24.45
N SER A 219 9.67 -31.08 23.52
CA SER A 219 10.79 -31.87 23.02
C SER A 219 11.86 -30.97 22.40
N SER A 220 12.98 -31.58 22.01
CA SER A 220 13.99 -31.00 21.12
C SER A 220 14.00 -31.80 19.83
N VAL A 221 13.88 -31.13 18.68
CA VAL A 221 13.79 -31.77 17.37
C VAL A 221 14.88 -31.26 16.43
N ARG A 222 15.35 -32.12 15.52
CA ARG A 222 16.35 -31.75 14.53
C ARG A 222 15.70 -30.94 13.40
N MET A 223 16.14 -29.72 13.19
CA MET A 223 15.67 -28.81 12.15
C MET A 223 16.83 -28.42 11.24
N TYR A 224 16.67 -28.52 9.92
CA TYR A 224 17.69 -28.09 8.96
C TYR A 224 17.36 -26.70 8.42
N SER A 225 18.11 -25.68 8.84
CA SER A 225 17.91 -24.29 8.41
C SER A 225 19.21 -23.48 8.42
N ALA A 226 19.15 -22.25 7.92
CA ALA A 226 20.30 -21.36 7.89
C ALA A 226 20.69 -20.95 9.31
N GLY A 227 21.97 -21.08 9.65
CA GLY A 227 22.55 -20.55 10.87
C GLY A 227 22.74 -19.03 10.83
N LEU A 228 23.30 -18.46 11.90
CA LEU A 228 23.63 -17.03 11.99
C LEU A 228 24.69 -16.60 10.97
N ASP A 229 25.53 -17.53 10.53
CA ASP A 229 26.51 -17.36 9.44
C ASP A 229 25.87 -17.43 8.03
N GLY A 230 24.57 -17.74 7.96
CA GLY A 230 23.82 -17.91 6.73
C GLY A 230 24.11 -19.22 5.99
N LEU A 231 24.78 -20.18 6.64
CA LEU A 231 25.01 -21.53 6.10
C LEU A 231 23.97 -22.50 6.65
N ALA A 232 23.43 -23.36 5.79
CA ALA A 232 22.48 -24.38 6.21
C ALA A 232 23.18 -25.44 7.06
N ALA A 233 22.59 -25.76 8.21
CA ALA A 233 23.07 -26.78 9.12
C ALA A 233 21.90 -27.40 9.90
N TRP A 234 22.17 -28.53 10.53
CA TRP A 234 21.23 -29.13 11.47
C TRP A 234 21.32 -28.46 12.84
N HIS A 235 20.19 -27.98 13.33
CA HIS A 235 20.01 -27.35 14.64
C HIS A 235 19.11 -28.20 15.53
N ASP A 236 19.34 -28.14 16.85
CA ASP A 236 18.42 -28.68 17.85
C ASP A 236 17.39 -27.59 18.20
N ALA A 237 16.20 -27.68 17.61
CA ALA A 237 15.13 -26.70 17.78
C ALA A 237 14.19 -27.09 18.93
N ALA A 238 13.80 -26.11 19.74
CA ALA A 238 12.78 -26.33 20.77
C ALA A 238 11.41 -26.56 20.12
N LEU A 239 10.75 -27.67 20.43
CA LEU A 239 9.36 -27.89 20.06
C LEU A 239 8.45 -27.44 21.20
N VAL A 240 7.68 -26.39 20.95
CA VAL A 240 6.71 -25.81 21.88
C VAL A 240 5.32 -25.93 21.27
N VAL A 241 4.32 -26.28 22.09
CA VAL A 241 2.92 -26.26 21.68
C VAL A 241 2.25 -24.99 22.20
N ARG A 242 1.33 -24.44 21.40
CA ARG A 242 0.74 -23.13 21.66
C ARG A 242 0.10 -23.01 23.05
N GLU A 243 -0.50 -24.08 23.53
CA GLU A 243 -1.23 -24.17 24.80
C GLU A 243 -0.33 -24.02 26.03
N ASP A 244 0.99 -24.23 25.87
CA ASP A 244 1.95 -24.10 26.97
C ASP A 244 2.50 -22.67 27.12
N LEU A 245 2.25 -21.80 26.14
CA LEU A 245 2.66 -20.40 26.13
C LEU A 245 1.69 -19.52 26.92
N ARG A 246 2.21 -18.45 27.52
CA ARG A 246 1.46 -17.46 28.29
C ARG A 246 1.86 -16.04 27.89
N PRO A 247 0.93 -15.07 27.89
CA PRO A 247 1.24 -13.69 27.54
C PRO A 247 2.46 -13.18 28.31
N GLY A 248 3.45 -12.65 27.60
CA GLY A 248 4.75 -12.23 28.14
C GLY A 248 5.89 -13.24 27.94
N ASP A 249 5.59 -14.50 27.61
CA ASP A 249 6.61 -15.51 27.32
C ASP A 249 7.48 -15.09 26.11
N VAL A 250 8.74 -15.47 26.18
CA VAL A 250 9.77 -15.18 25.18
C VAL A 250 10.48 -16.48 24.80
N LEU A 251 10.60 -16.75 23.51
CA LEU A 251 11.17 -17.97 22.96
C LEU A 251 12.20 -17.63 21.87
N PRO A 252 13.51 -17.74 22.15
CA PRO A 252 14.54 -17.56 21.13
C PRO A 252 14.53 -18.72 20.13
N GLY A 253 14.84 -18.42 18.87
CA GLY A 253 15.10 -19.42 17.84
C GLY A 253 16.48 -20.09 18.00
N PRO A 254 16.70 -21.30 17.46
CA PRO A 254 15.78 -22.07 16.63
C PRO A 254 14.64 -22.74 17.44
N ALA A 255 13.40 -22.51 17.02
CA ALA A 255 12.23 -23.11 17.66
C ALA A 255 11.08 -23.35 16.69
N ILE A 256 10.23 -24.32 17.02
CA ILE A 256 9.00 -24.65 16.31
C ILE A 256 7.83 -24.47 17.29
N ILE A 257 6.91 -23.58 16.96
CA ILE A 257 5.65 -23.39 17.69
C ILE A 257 4.56 -24.10 16.90
N ALA A 258 4.07 -25.22 17.45
CA ALA A 258 2.97 -25.98 16.87
C ALA A 258 1.64 -25.47 17.43
N GLU A 259 0.73 -25.12 16.52
CA GLU A 259 -0.61 -24.64 16.83
C GLU A 259 -1.65 -25.57 16.17
N LYS A 260 -2.91 -25.49 16.59
CA LYS A 260 -3.96 -26.37 16.05
C LYS A 260 -4.13 -26.24 14.53
N ASN A 261 -3.99 -25.02 14.01
CA ASN A 261 -4.29 -24.69 12.61
C ASN A 261 -3.09 -24.10 11.85
N ALA A 262 -1.91 -24.02 12.48
CA ALA A 262 -0.72 -23.41 11.90
C ALA A 262 0.57 -23.95 12.55
N THR A 263 1.70 -23.70 11.90
CA THR A 263 3.03 -23.94 12.48
C THR A 263 3.90 -22.73 12.21
N THR A 264 4.52 -22.21 13.26
CA THR A 264 5.40 -21.04 13.19
C THR A 264 6.83 -21.46 13.48
N ILE A 265 7.76 -21.12 12.59
CA ILE A 265 9.18 -21.38 12.73
C ILE A 265 9.87 -20.09 13.18
N VAL A 266 10.57 -20.17 14.32
CA VAL A 266 11.43 -19.11 14.82
C VAL A 266 12.86 -19.47 14.42
N GLU A 267 13.36 -18.83 13.37
CA GLU A 267 14.69 -19.14 12.82
C GLU A 267 15.82 -18.68 13.77
N PRO A 268 17.05 -19.23 13.64
CA PRO A 268 18.21 -18.71 14.36
C PRO A 268 18.36 -17.19 14.24
N GLY A 269 18.51 -16.51 15.39
CA GLY A 269 18.60 -15.04 15.46
C GLY A 269 17.26 -14.30 15.46
N TRP A 270 16.15 -15.02 15.38
CA TRP A 270 14.82 -14.48 15.70
C TRP A 270 14.41 -14.87 17.11
N GLU A 271 13.49 -14.11 17.70
CA GLU A 271 12.87 -14.39 18.98
C GLU A 271 11.36 -14.20 18.86
N ALA A 272 10.57 -15.14 19.38
CA ALA A 272 9.12 -14.99 19.48
C ALA A 272 8.73 -14.46 20.85
N ARG A 273 7.86 -13.45 20.88
CA ARG A 273 7.24 -12.91 22.09
C ARG A 273 5.73 -13.07 22.01
N LEU A 274 5.12 -13.65 23.05
CA LEU A 274 3.67 -13.66 23.14
C LEU A 274 3.16 -12.36 23.75
N THR A 275 2.34 -11.63 23.01
CA THR A 275 1.83 -10.32 23.43
C THR A 275 0.63 -10.43 24.38
N ALA A 276 0.18 -9.29 24.90
CA ALA A 276 -1.04 -9.21 25.72
C ALA A 276 -2.33 -9.53 24.94
N LEU A 277 -2.30 -9.51 23.61
CA LEU A 277 -3.43 -9.87 22.75
C LEU A 277 -3.33 -11.32 22.24
N ASP A 278 -2.44 -12.12 22.83
CA ASP A 278 -2.22 -13.50 22.41
C ASP A 278 -1.68 -13.65 20.96
N HIS A 279 -1.13 -12.57 20.41
CA HIS A 279 -0.38 -12.59 19.14
C HIS A 279 1.07 -13.00 19.39
N LEU A 280 1.68 -13.74 18.46
CA LEU A 280 3.13 -13.93 18.42
C LEU A 280 3.77 -12.80 17.63
N LEU A 281 4.63 -12.03 18.29
CA LEU A 281 5.51 -11.06 17.65
C LEU A 281 6.89 -11.70 17.51
N LEU A 282 7.33 -11.96 16.28
CA LEU A 282 8.69 -12.42 16.01
C LEU A 282 9.56 -11.20 15.73
N GLU A 283 10.67 -11.08 16.46
CA GLU A 283 11.59 -9.96 16.34
C GLU A 283 12.99 -10.46 16.04
N ARG A 284 13.68 -9.74 15.17
CA ARG A 284 15.08 -10.05 14.86
C ARG A 284 15.96 -9.62 16.03
N SER A 285 16.48 -10.58 16.80
CA SER A 285 17.28 -10.32 18.00
C SER A 285 18.79 -10.17 17.73
N VAL A 286 19.28 -10.79 16.66
CA VAL A 286 20.68 -10.64 16.21
C VAL A 286 20.71 -9.77 14.94
N PRO A 287 21.66 -8.86 14.71
CA PRO A 287 21.73 -8.18 13.42
C PRO A 287 21.94 -9.18 12.26
N ARG A 288 21.33 -8.89 11.11
CA ARG A 288 21.54 -9.71 9.91
C ARG A 288 22.95 -9.50 9.36
N PRO A 289 23.59 -10.54 8.80
CA PRO A 289 24.76 -10.35 7.96
C PRO A 289 24.37 -9.49 6.75
N VAL A 290 25.01 -8.34 6.58
CA VAL A 290 24.76 -7.47 5.41
C VAL A 290 25.31 -8.17 4.18
N ARG A 291 24.42 -8.63 3.30
CA ARG A 291 24.79 -9.17 1.99
C ARG A 291 24.72 -8.04 0.98
N HIS A 292 25.88 -7.48 0.65
CA HIS A 292 26.00 -6.50 -0.41
C HIS A 292 25.84 -7.16 -1.79
N ALA A 293 25.20 -6.47 -2.73
CA ALA A 293 25.21 -6.88 -4.12
C ALA A 293 26.66 -6.88 -4.65
N ALA A 294 27.01 -7.84 -5.50
CA ALA A 294 28.35 -7.95 -6.04
C ALA A 294 28.76 -6.63 -6.74
N GLY A 295 29.82 -5.98 -6.24
CA GLY A 295 30.37 -4.75 -6.82
C GLY A 295 29.89 -3.42 -6.21
N THR A 296 29.07 -3.42 -5.16
CA THR A 296 28.67 -2.17 -4.47
C THR A 296 28.54 -2.36 -2.95
N LEU A 297 28.66 -1.29 -2.18
CA LEU A 297 28.35 -1.26 -0.74
C LEU A 297 26.87 -0.94 -0.45
N VAL A 298 26.06 -0.73 -1.49
CA VAL A 298 24.65 -0.35 -1.36
C VAL A 298 23.78 -1.57 -1.06
N ASP A 299 22.82 -1.41 -0.13
CA ASP A 299 21.80 -2.41 0.15
C ASP A 299 20.86 -2.55 -1.06
N PRO A 300 20.73 -3.77 -1.65
CA PRO A 300 19.92 -3.97 -2.84
C PRO A 300 18.42 -3.70 -2.61
N VAL A 301 17.91 -3.84 -1.38
CA VAL A 301 16.52 -3.51 -1.05
C VAL A 301 16.34 -1.99 -1.09
N LEU A 302 17.23 -1.23 -0.45
CA LEU A 302 17.16 0.23 -0.47
C LEU A 302 17.33 0.79 -1.87
N LEU A 303 18.24 0.23 -2.67
CA LEU A 303 18.42 0.63 -4.07
C LEU A 303 17.12 0.49 -4.87
N GLU A 304 16.43 -0.65 -4.72
CA GLU A 304 15.15 -0.90 -5.37
C GLU A 304 14.06 0.05 -4.86
N VAL A 305 14.02 0.32 -3.56
CA VAL A 305 13.08 1.29 -2.95
C VAL A 305 13.27 2.68 -3.52
N PHE A 306 14.50 3.18 -3.58
CA PHE A 306 14.77 4.50 -4.14
C PHE A 306 14.46 4.57 -5.63
N ASN A 307 14.85 3.55 -6.40
CA ASN A 307 14.52 3.48 -7.82
C ASN A 307 13.00 3.59 -8.05
N ASN A 308 12.19 2.79 -7.34
CA ASN A 308 10.75 2.84 -7.49
C ASN A 308 10.12 4.11 -6.90
N LEU A 309 10.66 4.69 -5.82
CA LEU A 309 10.20 5.99 -5.29
C LEU A 309 10.36 7.10 -6.33
N PHE A 310 11.54 7.21 -6.95
CA PHE A 310 11.79 8.22 -7.97
C PHE A 310 10.94 7.98 -9.22
N MET A 311 10.81 6.73 -9.66
CA MET A 311 9.91 6.36 -10.76
C MET A 311 8.45 6.68 -10.45
N ASN A 312 7.97 6.37 -9.24
CA ASN A 312 6.60 6.67 -8.83
C ASN A 312 6.34 8.18 -8.82
N ILE A 313 7.29 9.00 -8.33
CA ILE A 313 7.17 10.45 -8.41
C ILE A 313 7.04 10.91 -9.87
N ALA A 314 7.91 10.41 -10.77
CA ALA A 314 7.84 10.76 -12.19
C ALA A 314 6.50 10.33 -12.83
N GLU A 315 5.99 9.14 -12.51
CA GLU A 315 4.69 8.64 -12.97
C GLU A 315 3.53 9.46 -12.40
N GLN A 316 3.57 9.84 -11.12
CA GLN A 316 2.53 10.68 -10.51
C GLN A 316 2.53 12.07 -11.14
N MET A 317 3.70 12.67 -11.40
CA MET A 317 3.80 13.91 -12.18
C MET A 317 3.14 13.76 -13.56
N GLY A 318 3.37 12.62 -14.22
CA GLY A 318 2.78 12.33 -15.52
C GLY A 318 1.27 12.14 -15.49
N LEU A 319 0.76 11.34 -14.56
CA LEU A 319 -0.67 11.14 -14.33
C LEU A 319 -1.37 12.46 -13.98
N GLN A 320 -0.70 13.28 -13.17
CA GLN A 320 -1.16 14.62 -12.79
C GLN A 320 -1.29 15.52 -14.01
N LEU A 321 -0.28 15.54 -14.89
CA LEU A 321 -0.32 16.29 -16.14
C LEU A 321 -1.40 15.76 -17.10
N GLN A 322 -1.52 14.44 -17.25
CA GLN A 322 -2.53 13.79 -18.09
C GLN A 322 -3.96 14.14 -17.65
N ASN A 323 -4.27 14.02 -16.35
CA ASN A 323 -5.62 14.27 -15.81
C ASN A 323 -6.05 15.73 -15.89
N THR A 324 -5.08 16.64 -16.03
CA THR A 324 -5.31 18.09 -16.05
C THR A 324 -5.23 18.67 -17.45
N ALA A 325 -4.75 17.89 -18.42
CA ALA A 325 -4.64 18.29 -19.80
C ALA A 325 -6.01 18.40 -20.49
N TYR A 326 -6.20 19.50 -21.21
CA TYR A 326 -7.29 19.65 -22.19
C TYR A 326 -6.91 19.09 -23.57
N SER A 327 -5.62 18.98 -23.87
CA SER A 327 -5.13 18.50 -25.17
C SER A 327 -5.30 16.99 -25.29
N VAL A 328 -5.97 16.55 -26.35
CA VAL A 328 -6.10 15.12 -26.69
C VAL A 328 -4.73 14.47 -26.93
N ASN A 329 -3.75 15.22 -27.44
CA ASN A 329 -2.38 14.69 -27.62
C ASN A 329 -1.71 14.37 -26.28
N ILE A 330 -1.89 15.22 -25.26
CA ILE A 330 -1.33 14.96 -23.93
C ILE A 330 -2.15 13.89 -23.22
N LYS A 331 -3.48 13.97 -23.28
CA LYS A 331 -4.37 13.12 -22.50
C LYS A 331 -4.49 11.68 -23.02
N GLU A 332 -4.61 11.52 -24.33
CA GLU A 332 -4.86 10.21 -24.98
C GLU A 332 -3.60 9.68 -25.67
N ARG A 333 -2.83 10.55 -26.34
CA ARG A 333 -1.60 10.13 -27.05
C ARG A 333 -0.36 10.13 -26.16
N LEU A 334 -0.46 10.62 -24.92
CA LEU A 334 0.61 10.69 -23.94
C LEU A 334 1.86 11.41 -24.47
N ASP A 335 1.64 12.46 -25.27
CA ASP A 335 2.69 13.27 -25.88
C ASP A 335 3.26 14.27 -24.88
N PHE A 336 3.87 13.74 -23.82
CA PHE A 336 4.54 14.50 -22.76
C PHE A 336 5.54 13.58 -22.05
N SER A 337 6.43 14.13 -21.23
CA SER A 337 7.26 13.33 -20.33
C SER A 337 7.56 14.07 -19.05
N CYS A 338 7.61 13.33 -17.94
CA CYS A 338 7.97 13.83 -16.64
C CYS A 338 9.21 13.07 -16.15
N ALA A 339 10.18 13.80 -15.62
CA ALA A 339 11.46 13.24 -15.22
C ALA A 339 12.06 13.98 -14.02
N LEU A 340 12.86 13.25 -13.26
CA LEU A 340 13.66 13.74 -12.14
C LEU A 340 15.14 13.72 -12.52
N PHE A 341 15.86 14.76 -12.11
CA PHE A 341 17.28 14.94 -12.41
C PHE A 341 18.07 15.22 -11.13
N ASP A 342 19.35 14.84 -11.11
CA ASP A 342 20.28 15.24 -10.05
C ASP A 342 20.72 16.72 -10.21
N ALA A 343 21.55 17.21 -9.29
CA ALA A 343 22.01 18.59 -9.28
C ALA A 343 22.86 18.97 -10.50
N GLU A 344 23.45 17.98 -11.16
CA GLU A 344 24.27 18.10 -12.36
C GLU A 344 23.45 17.91 -13.65
N GLY A 345 22.15 17.63 -13.55
CA GLY A 345 21.25 17.43 -14.69
C GLY A 345 21.31 16.03 -15.30
N HIS A 346 21.79 15.02 -14.57
CA HIS A 346 21.67 13.61 -14.99
C HIS A 346 20.30 13.06 -14.63
N LEU A 347 19.76 12.24 -15.53
CA LEU A 347 18.45 11.62 -15.36
C LEU A 347 18.49 10.59 -14.22
N ILE A 348 17.61 10.76 -13.24
CA ILE A 348 17.39 9.81 -12.14
C ILE A 348 16.24 8.86 -12.46
N ALA A 349 15.11 9.41 -12.92
CA ALA A 349 13.89 8.65 -13.20
C ALA A 349 13.01 9.37 -14.23
N ASN A 350 12.25 8.63 -15.03
CA ASN A 350 11.32 9.20 -16.00
C ASN A 350 10.07 8.33 -16.19
N ALA A 351 8.91 8.95 -16.39
CA ALA A 351 7.71 8.23 -16.75
C ALA A 351 7.77 7.73 -18.21
N PRO A 352 7.29 6.50 -18.52
CA PRO A 352 7.43 5.89 -19.84
C PRO A 352 6.29 6.30 -20.79
N HIS A 353 6.27 7.56 -21.22
CA HIS A 353 5.21 8.07 -22.10
C HIS A 353 5.67 8.21 -23.55
N MET A 354 6.71 9.02 -23.83
CA MET A 354 7.26 9.18 -25.17
C MET A 354 8.79 9.01 -25.21
N PRO A 355 9.32 7.96 -25.87
CA PRO A 355 10.76 7.70 -25.94
C PRO A 355 11.60 8.82 -26.57
N VAL A 356 11.01 9.66 -27.44
CA VAL A 356 11.71 10.75 -28.13
C VAL A 356 12.23 11.81 -27.15
N HIS A 357 11.47 12.10 -26.09
CA HIS A 357 11.86 13.07 -25.06
C HIS A 357 13.05 12.60 -24.23
N LEU A 358 13.27 11.29 -24.13
CA LEU A 358 14.31 10.69 -23.29
C LEU A 358 15.73 11.11 -23.72
N GLY A 359 15.92 11.29 -25.02
CA GLY A 359 17.20 11.71 -25.58
C GLY A 359 17.48 13.21 -25.45
N SER A 360 16.44 14.04 -25.27
CA SER A 360 16.53 15.49 -25.41
C SER A 360 16.34 16.25 -24.09
N MET A 361 15.60 15.68 -23.13
CA MET A 361 15.35 16.29 -21.81
C MET A 361 16.62 16.55 -21.01
N GLY A 362 17.60 15.63 -21.04
CA GLY A 362 18.85 15.79 -20.29
C GLY A 362 19.65 17.02 -20.75
N GLU A 363 19.71 17.26 -22.06
CA GLU A 363 20.40 18.43 -22.62
C GLU A 363 19.64 19.74 -22.30
N SER A 364 18.30 19.69 -22.32
CA SER A 364 17.45 20.82 -21.93
C SER A 364 17.72 21.26 -20.49
N ILE A 365 17.75 20.31 -19.56
CA ILE A 365 17.99 20.59 -18.14
C ILE A 365 19.40 21.13 -17.92
N LYS A 366 20.42 20.51 -18.54
CA LYS A 366 21.80 21.00 -18.46
C LYS A 366 21.95 22.40 -19.03
N THR A 367 21.28 22.71 -20.14
CA THR A 367 21.27 24.06 -20.73
C THR A 367 20.67 25.08 -19.78
N VAL A 368 19.55 24.76 -19.13
CA VAL A 368 18.92 25.62 -18.12
C VAL A 368 19.86 25.86 -16.94
N ILE A 369 20.50 24.80 -16.41
CA ILE A 369 21.47 24.90 -15.31
C ILE A 369 22.65 25.80 -15.70
N LEU A 370 23.25 25.56 -16.87
CA LEU A 370 24.42 26.31 -17.36
C LEU A 370 24.07 27.78 -17.60
N SER A 371 22.95 28.06 -18.26
CA SER A 371 22.52 29.42 -18.60
C SER A 371 22.15 30.27 -17.38
N ASN A 372 21.81 29.61 -16.27
CA ASN A 372 21.37 30.26 -15.03
C ASN A 372 22.33 30.00 -13.85
N ALA A 373 23.55 29.54 -14.13
CA ALA A 373 24.53 29.20 -13.11
C ALA A 373 24.74 30.35 -12.10
N GLY A 374 24.60 30.04 -10.81
CA GLY A 374 24.73 31.02 -9.72
C GLY A 374 23.54 31.96 -9.53
N ARG A 375 22.46 31.81 -10.30
CA ARG A 375 21.26 32.67 -10.22
C ARG A 375 20.00 31.92 -9.78
N MET A 376 19.96 30.60 -9.94
CA MET A 376 18.79 29.78 -9.58
C MET A 376 18.49 29.84 -8.08
N GLN A 377 17.22 30.00 -7.72
CA GLN A 377 16.72 29.99 -6.35
C GLN A 377 15.60 28.95 -6.16
N PRO A 378 15.40 28.41 -4.94
CA PRO A 378 14.25 27.58 -4.64
C PRO A 378 12.92 28.29 -4.97
N GLY A 379 12.08 27.65 -5.80
CA GLY A 379 10.80 28.19 -6.25
C GLY A 379 10.80 28.78 -7.67
N ASP A 380 11.98 28.96 -8.29
CA ASP A 380 12.07 29.38 -9.68
C ASP A 380 11.52 28.31 -10.63
N VAL A 381 10.83 28.76 -11.69
CA VAL A 381 10.34 27.90 -12.78
C VAL A 381 10.95 28.39 -14.09
N TYR A 382 11.61 27.48 -14.81
CA TYR A 382 12.24 27.77 -16.10
C TYR A 382 11.44 27.12 -17.23
N VAL A 383 11.37 27.82 -18.36
CA VAL A 383 10.72 27.33 -19.58
C VAL A 383 11.72 27.49 -20.73
N LEU A 384 11.90 26.42 -21.49
CA LEU A 384 12.75 26.38 -22.69
C LEU A 384 11.91 25.86 -23.85
N ASN A 385 11.97 26.56 -24.99
CA ASN A 385 11.40 26.09 -26.26
C ASN A 385 12.42 26.29 -27.40
N ASP A 386 13.71 26.13 -27.09
CA ASP A 386 14.77 26.17 -28.08
C ASP A 386 15.05 24.74 -28.59
N PRO A 387 14.69 24.43 -29.85
CA PRO A 387 14.90 23.09 -30.40
C PRO A 387 16.38 22.73 -30.57
N TYR A 388 17.30 23.70 -30.55
CA TYR A 388 18.74 23.43 -30.70
C TYR A 388 19.40 22.99 -29.39
N HIS A 389 18.75 23.22 -28.25
CA HIS A 389 19.29 22.94 -26.92
C HIS A 389 18.43 21.94 -26.13
N GLY A 390 17.83 20.97 -26.82
CA GLY A 390 17.16 19.82 -26.20
C GLY A 390 15.64 19.71 -26.40
N GLY A 391 15.00 20.65 -27.11
CA GLY A 391 13.65 20.44 -27.64
C GLY A 391 13.66 19.48 -28.85
N THR A 392 12.59 18.69 -29.06
CA THR A 392 12.51 17.84 -30.27
C THR A 392 11.92 18.62 -31.46
N HIS A 393 10.98 19.52 -31.18
CA HIS A 393 10.46 20.51 -32.12
C HIS A 393 9.73 21.65 -31.38
N LEU A 394 9.52 22.78 -32.07
CA LEU A 394 8.83 23.98 -31.53
C LEU A 394 7.44 23.76 -30.90
N PRO A 395 6.63 22.78 -31.36
CA PRO A 395 5.34 22.48 -30.73
C PRO A 395 5.39 21.79 -29.35
N ASP A 396 6.55 21.26 -28.93
CA ASP A 396 6.75 20.74 -27.57
C ASP A 396 6.88 21.92 -26.59
#